data_AF-A0A7C8FZJ2-F1
#
_entry.id   AF-A0A7C8FZJ2-F1
#
_cell.length_a   1.000
_cell.length_b   1.000
_cell.length_c   1.000
_cell.angle_alpha   90.00
_cell.angle_beta   90.00
_cell.angle_gamma   90.00
#
_symmetry.space_group_name_H-M   'P 1'
#
loop_
_entity.id
_entity.type
_entity.pdbx_description
1 polymer ?
#
loop_
_entity_poly.entity_id
_entity_poly.type
_entity_poly.pdbx_seq_one_letter_code
_entity_poly.pdbx_strand_id
1 'polypeptide(L)' 'MATAAAVQPVCITTTALAEQLGTRSDKLMALARRAEDPLPVRYLKGKTRYGFVVVPELMEWLERNSEVRSDW' A
#
# COMPACT_ATOMS: atom_id res chain seq x y z
N MET A 1 -9.05 32.81 -11.17
CA MET A 1 -8.29 31.56 -11.30
C MET A 1 -8.34 30.85 -9.96
N ALA A 2 -9.02 29.72 -9.86
CA ALA A 2 -9.06 28.94 -8.62
C ALA A 2 -7.77 28.11 -8.55
N THR A 3 -6.94 28.35 -7.54
CA THR A 3 -5.82 27.45 -7.20
C THR A 3 -6.41 26.09 -6.87
N ALA A 4 -6.15 25.10 -7.72
CA ALA A 4 -6.43 23.71 -7.37
C ALA A 4 -5.64 23.41 -6.10
N ALA A 5 -6.34 23.20 -4.98
CA ALA A 5 -5.71 22.73 -3.76
C ALA A 5 -4.96 21.43 -4.09
N ALA A 6 -3.65 21.39 -3.83
CA ALA A 6 -2.85 20.20 -4.08
C ALA A 6 -3.46 19.04 -3.26
N VAL A 7 -3.98 18.03 -3.93
CA VAL A 7 -4.52 16.83 -3.28
C VAL A 7 -3.36 16.18 -2.55
N GLN A 8 -3.39 16.22 -1.23
CA GLN A 8 -2.37 15.56 -0.43
C GLN A 8 -2.49 14.05 -0.60
N PRO A 9 -1.39 13.33 -0.85
CA PRO A 9 -1.43 11.89 -0.98
C PRO A 9 -1.89 11.25 0.33
N VAL A 10 -3.00 10.51 0.27
CA VAL A 10 -3.50 9.73 1.40
C VAL A 10 -2.54 8.57 1.63
N CYS A 11 -2.08 8.43 2.88
CA CYS A 11 -1.21 7.33 3.30
C CYS A 11 -1.96 6.45 4.30
N ILE A 12 -1.81 5.13 4.17
CA ILE A 12 -2.38 4.16 5.11
C ILE A 12 -1.29 3.21 5.61
N THR A 13 -1.28 2.95 6.92
CA THR A 13 -0.33 1.98 7.49
C THR A 13 -0.67 0.57 7.02
N THR A 14 0.32 -0.31 6.94
CA THR A 14 0.09 -1.71 6.53
C THR A 14 -0.84 -2.44 7.49
N THR A 15 -0.87 -2.04 8.76
CA THR A 15 -1.82 -2.59 9.75
C THR A 15 -3.25 -2.18 9.44
N ALA A 16 -3.49 -0.87 9.26
CA ALA A 16 -4.83 -0.38 8.92
C ALA A 16 -5.30 -0.91 7.55
N LEU A 17 -4.40 -1.04 6.58
CA LEU A 17 -4.70 -1.66 5.30
C LEU A 17 -5.12 -3.13 5.46
N ALA A 18 -4.41 -3.88 6.30
CA ALA A 18 -4.76 -5.27 6.57
C ALA A 18 -6.16 -5.39 7.19
N GLU A 19 -6.49 -4.52 8.15
CA GLU A 19 -7.82 -4.44 8.76
C GLU A 19 -8.91 -4.11 7.72
N GLN A 20 -8.67 -3.13 6.85
CA GLN A 20 -9.62 -2.76 5.79
C GLN A 20 -9.87 -3.87 4.78
N LEU A 21 -8.84 -4.65 4.46
CA LEU A 21 -8.93 -5.77 3.52
C LEU A 21 -9.39 -7.08 4.18
N GLY A 22 -9.63 -7.10 5.49
CA GLY A 22 -9.98 -8.32 6.22
C GLY A 22 -8.86 -9.37 6.21
N THR A 23 -7.61 -8.94 6.09
CA THR A 23 -6.45 -9.82 5.93
C THR A 23 -5.39 -9.64 7.03
N ARG A 24 -4.28 -10.38 6.93
CA ARG A 24 -3.15 -10.29 7.86
C ARG A 24 -2.04 -9.41 7.30
N SER A 25 -1.44 -8.59 8.15
CA SER A 25 -0.25 -7.78 7.81
C SER A 25 0.90 -8.62 7.24
N ASP A 26 1.07 -9.87 7.70
CA ASP A 26 2.11 -10.77 7.18
C ASP A 26 1.93 -11.09 5.69
N LYS A 27 0.69 -11.19 5.22
CA LYS A 27 0.37 -11.43 3.79
C LYS A 27 0.74 -10.21 2.95
N LEU A 28 0.46 -9.00 3.44
CA LEU A 28 0.93 -7.76 2.81
C LEU A 28 2.47 -7.68 2.77
N MET A 29 3.15 -8.12 3.84
CA MET A 29 4.62 -8.15 3.86
C MET A 29 5.21 -9.20 2.92
N ALA A 30 4.50 -10.30 2.65
CA ALA A 30 4.90 -11.25 1.62
C ALA A 30 4.84 -10.61 0.23
N LEU A 31 3.76 -9.86 -0.08
CA LEU A 31 3.63 -9.12 -1.34
C LEU A 31 4.68 -8.02 -1.49
N ALA A 32 5.03 -7.33 -0.40
CA ALA A 32 6.08 -6.31 -0.40
C ALA A 32 7.49 -6.88 -0.62
N ARG A 33 7.68 -8.19 -0.40
CA ARG A 33 8.97 -8.89 -0.60
C ARG A 33 9.06 -9.62 -1.94
N ARG A 34 8.05 -9.51 -2.81
CA ARG A 34 8.11 -10.11 -4.16
C ARG A 34 9.30 -9.54 -4.93
N ALA A 35 9.93 -10.39 -5.73
CA ALA A 35 11.02 -9.98 -6.62
C ALA A 35 10.50 -9.14 -7.79
N GLU A 36 9.32 -9.49 -8.30
CA GLU A 36 8.66 -8.82 -9.42
C GLU A 36 7.39 -8.11 -8.93
N ASP A 37 7.29 -6.81 -9.27
CA ASP A 37 6.19 -5.88 -8.90
C ASP A 37 5.77 -5.99 -7.41
N PRO A 38 6.66 -5.65 -6.45
CA PRO A 38 6.33 -5.70 -5.04
C PRO A 38 5.28 -4.65 -4.64
N LEU A 39 4.49 -4.97 -3.60
CA LEU A 39 3.60 -4.00 -2.97
C LEU A 39 4.41 -2.76 -2.52
N PRO A 40 4.00 -1.52 -2.86
CA PRO A 40 4.80 -0.30 -2.69
C PRO A 40 4.81 0.20 -1.24
N VAL A 41 5.29 -0.64 -0.32
CA VAL A 41 5.42 -0.32 1.10
C VAL A 41 6.64 0.56 1.33
N ARG A 42 6.42 1.68 2.02
CA ARG A 42 7.46 2.61 2.47
C ARG A 42 7.64 2.52 3.98
N TYR A 43 8.84 2.84 4.44
CA TYR A 43 9.18 2.91 5.84
C TYR A 43 9.70 4.29 6.20
N LEU A 44 9.40 4.73 7.42
CA LEU A 44 10.02 5.93 7.96
C LEU A 44 11.53 5.71 8.13
N LYS A 45 12.32 6.78 7.97
CA LYS A 45 13.78 6.72 8.10
C LYS A 45 14.18 6.10 9.45
N GLY A 46 15.01 5.05 9.40
CA GLY A 46 15.46 4.33 10.60
C GLY A 46 14.44 3.35 11.19
N LYS A 47 13.29 3.15 10.54
CA LYS A 47 12.31 2.12 10.90
C LYS A 47 12.33 1.02 9.85
N THR A 48 12.30 -0.22 10.33
CA THR A 48 12.18 -1.44 9.51
C THR A 48 10.84 -2.15 9.73
N ARG A 49 10.00 -1.61 10.60
CA ARG A 49 8.67 -2.13 10.98
C ARG A 49 7.64 -1.02 10.84
N TYR A 50 6.37 -1.41 10.69
CA TYR A 50 5.22 -0.50 10.58
C TYR A 50 5.31 0.41 9.34
N GLY A 51 5.36 -0.24 8.17
CA GLY A 51 5.34 0.47 6.90
C GLY A 51 3.98 1.08 6.58
N PHE A 52 3.95 1.90 5.54
CA PHE A 52 2.73 2.48 4.99
C PHE A 52 2.79 2.45 3.47
N VAL A 53 1.62 2.54 2.83
CA VAL A 53 1.51 2.72 1.38
C VAL A 53 0.87 4.06 1.09
N VAL A 54 1.22 4.62 -0.06
CA VAL A 54 0.54 5.78 -0.64
C VAL A 54 -0.64 5.24 -1.43
N VAL A 55 -1.86 5.69 -1.13
CA VAL A 55 -3.09 5.11 -1.69
C VAL A 55 -3.13 5.15 -3.22
N PRO A 56 -2.76 6.25 -3.91
CA PRO A 56 -2.63 6.24 -5.37
C PRO A 56 -1.72 5.12 -5.92
N GLU A 57 -0.53 4.95 -5.34
CA GLU A 57 0.43 3.92 -5.76
C GLU A 57 -0.08 2.50 -5.49
N LEU A 58 -0.80 2.32 -4.36
CA LEU A 58 -1.49 1.07 -4.06
C LEU A 58 -2.54 0.74 -5.12
N MET A 59 -3.34 1.73 -5.54
CA MET A 59 -4.39 1.53 -6.55
C MET A 59 -3.79 1.13 -7.90
N GLU A 60 -2.77 1.85 -8.36
CA GLU A 60 -2.05 1.50 -9.58
C GLU A 60 -1.42 0.10 -9.51
N TRP A 61 -0.89 -0.28 -8.34
CA TRP A 61 -0.34 -1.61 -8.13
C TRP A 61 -1.42 -2.69 -8.16
N LEU A 62 -2.58 -2.45 -7.55
CA LEU A 62 -3.72 -3.37 -7.55
C LEU A 62 -4.32 -3.55 -8.95
N GLU A 63 -4.31 -2.52 -9.79
CA GLU A 63 -4.74 -2.62 -11.18
C GLU A 63 -3.85 -3.57 -11.99
N ARG A 64 -2.54 -3.55 -11.74
CA ARG A 64 -1.57 -4.48 -12.36
C ARG A 64 -1.60 -5.88 -11.77
N ASN A 65 -1.93 -6.00 -10.48
CA ASN A 65 -1.96 -7.26 -9.72
C ASN A 65 -3.39 -7.64 -9.36
N SER A 66 -4.30 -7.59 -10.35
CA SER A 66 -5.74 -7.80 -10.13
C SER A 66 -6.07 -9.17 -9.51
N GLU A 67 -5.23 -10.18 -9.71
CA GLU A 67 -5.34 -11.49 -9.08
C GLU A 67 -5.24 -11.43 -7.56
N VAL A 68 -4.44 -10.50 -7.03
CA VAL A 68 -4.27 -10.31 -5.60
C VAL A 68 -5.56 -9.78 -5.00
N ARG A 69 -6.31 -8.93 -5.73
CA ARG A 69 -7.60 -8.38 -5.28
C ARG A 69 -8.65 -9.47 -5.08
N SER A 70 -8.61 -10.54 -5.87
CA SER A 70 -9.54 -11.67 -5.79
C SER A 70 -9.22 -12.67 -4.69
N ASP A 71 -8.02 -12.61 -4.10
CA ASP A 71 -7.49 -13.55 -3.10
C ASP A 71 -7.63 -13.04 -1.65
N TRP A 72 -8.27 -11.89 -1.43
CA TRP A 72 -8.49 -11.32 -0.10
C TRP A 72 -9.74 -11.85 0.59
#